data_AF-A0A099SCN6-F1
#
_entry.id   AF-A0A099SCN6-F1
#
_cell.length_a   1.000
_cell.length_b   1.000
_cell.length_c   1.000
_cell.angle_alpha   90.00
_cell.angle_beta   90.00
_cell.angle_gamma   90.00
#
_symmetry.space_group_name_H-M   'P 1'
#
loop_
_entity.id
_entity.type
_entity.pdbx_description
1 polymer ?
#
loop_
_entity_poly.entity_id
_entity_poly.type
_entity_poly.pdbx_seq_one_letter_code
_entity_poly.pdbx_strand_id
1 'polypeptide(L)'
;MNFKRVSRLMITTILAVAVAQGFNPISVQAETVEGTNNVKRVQGLDRFKTSRAIAEEIGFGELENVVITSGFGFADGLSASTLAKKLNAPL
;
A
#
# COMPACT_ATOMS: atom_id res chain seq x y z
N MET A 1 -11.66 5.73 66.55
CA MET A 1 -11.12 5.51 65.19
C MET A 1 -11.10 6.84 64.45
N ASN A 2 -9.95 7.34 64.01
CA ASN A 2 -9.79 8.73 63.52
C ASN A 2 -10.42 8.95 62.14
N PHE A 3 -11.67 9.44 62.09
CA PHE A 3 -12.42 9.72 60.86
C PHE A 3 -11.66 10.57 59.83
N LYS A 4 -10.83 11.52 60.28
CA LYS A 4 -9.98 12.36 59.42
C LYS A 4 -8.88 11.57 58.67
N ARG A 5 -8.40 10.46 59.23
CA ARG A 5 -7.41 9.57 58.57
C ARG A 5 -8.09 8.68 57.53
N VAL A 6 -9.29 8.17 57.82
CA VAL A 6 -10.05 7.30 56.90
C VAL A 6 -10.52 8.06 55.65
N SER A 7 -10.97 9.32 55.81
CA SER A 7 -11.36 10.18 54.69
C SER A 7 -10.19 10.55 53.77
N ARG A 8 -9.00 10.82 54.33
CA ARG A 8 -7.78 11.07 53.54
C ARG A 8 -7.29 9.82 52.81
N LEU A 9 -7.42 8.64 53.43
CA LEU A 9 -7.10 7.38 52.77
C LEU A 9 -8.07 7.12 51.61
N MET A 10 -9.37 7.29 51.80
CA MET A 10 -10.38 7.11 50.74
C MET A 10 -10.16 8.02 49.53
N ILE A 11 -9.84 9.31 49.74
CA ILE A 11 -9.61 10.27 48.65
C ILE A 11 -8.35 9.92 47.83
N THR A 12 -7.29 9.45 48.50
CA THR A 12 -6.05 9.05 47.80
C THR A 12 -6.24 7.77 46.99
N THR A 13 -7.02 6.80 47.48
CA THR A 13 -7.37 5.60 46.71
C THR A 13 -8.24 5.93 45.49
N ILE A 14 -9.23 6.82 45.63
CA ILE A 14 -10.10 7.23 44.52
C ILE A 14 -9.31 7.98 43.44
N LEU A 15 -8.38 8.85 43.84
CA LEU A 15 -7.53 9.58 42.91
C LEU A 15 -6.57 8.66 42.15
N ALA A 16 -6.00 7.65 42.81
CA ALA A 16 -5.14 6.65 42.17
C ALA A 16 -5.90 5.79 41.13
N VAL A 17 -7.15 5.42 41.43
CA VAL A 17 -8.01 4.68 40.49
C VAL A 17 -8.37 5.56 39.28
N ALA A 18 -8.65 6.84 39.47
CA ALA A 18 -8.97 7.74 38.35
C ALA A 18 -7.79 7.94 37.38
N VAL A 19 -6.55 7.99 37.89
CA VAL A 19 -5.34 8.12 37.06
C VAL A 19 -5.05 6.83 36.27
N ALA A 20 -5.34 5.66 36.85
CA ALA A 20 -5.14 4.37 36.17
C ALA A 20 -6.10 4.17 34.98
N GLN A 21 -7.30 4.75 35.03
CA GLN A 21 -8.30 4.63 33.96
C GLN A 21 -8.19 5.73 32.88
N GLY A 22 -7.25 6.69 33.05
CA GLY A 22 -7.18 7.93 32.28
C GLY A 22 -6.35 7.89 30.99
N PHE A 23 -5.78 6.74 30.63
CA PHE A 23 -4.97 6.59 29.42
C PHE A 23 -5.40 5.37 28.62
N ASN A 24 -6.55 5.47 27.96
CA ASN A 24 -6.80 4.65 26.79
C ASN A 24 -6.05 5.32 25.63
N PRO A 25 -4.97 4.72 25.10
CA PRO A 25 -4.39 5.25 23.88
C PRO A 25 -5.47 5.18 22.81
N ILE A 26 -5.92 6.34 22.33
CA ILE A 26 -6.74 6.42 21.13
C ILE A 26 -5.83 5.92 20.02
N SER A 27 -5.96 4.65 19.66
CA SER A 27 -5.36 4.14 18.45
C SER A 27 -6.01 4.88 17.30
N VAL A 28 -5.24 5.73 16.62
CA VAL A 28 -5.65 6.31 15.35
C VAL A 28 -5.60 5.17 14.34
N GLN A 29 -6.73 4.49 14.12
CA GLN A 29 -6.89 3.64 12.95
C GLN A 29 -6.94 4.57 11.73
N ALA A 30 -5.93 4.49 10.85
CA ALA A 30 -6.04 5.04 9.52
C ALA A 30 -7.28 4.41 8.85
N GLU A 31 -8.15 5.25 8.29
CA GLU A 31 -9.28 4.80 7.49
C GLU A 31 -8.72 4.07 6.26
N THR A 32 -8.73 2.73 6.30
CA THR A 32 -8.52 1.94 5.10
C THR A 32 -9.72 2.22 4.21
N VAL A 33 -9.46 2.83 3.05
CA VAL A 33 -10.47 2.98 2.00
C VAL A 33 -11.00 1.58 1.69
N GLU A 34 -12.17 1.25 2.22
CA GLU A 34 -12.99 0.08 1.90
C GLU A 34 -13.53 0.28 0.47
N GLY A 35 -12.60 0.23 -0.48
CA GLY A 35 -12.80 0.36 -1.90
C GLY A 35 -11.83 -0.60 -2.55
N THR A 36 -12.00 -1.89 -2.27
CA THR A 36 -11.28 -2.97 -2.96
C THR A 36 -11.81 -3.08 -4.39
N ASN A 37 -11.48 -2.07 -5.21
CA ASN A 37 -11.22 -2.35 -6.60
C ASN A 37 -10.22 -3.51 -6.60
N ASN A 38 -10.52 -4.58 -7.32
CA ASN A 38 -9.71 -5.79 -7.34
C ASN A 38 -8.30 -5.44 -7.88
N VAL A 39 -7.37 -5.04 -7.01
CA VAL A 39 -6.05 -4.53 -7.40
C VAL A 39 -5.19 -5.73 -7.77
N LYS A 40 -5.02 -5.96 -9.08
CA LYS A 40 -4.07 -6.94 -9.58
C LYS A 40 -2.71 -6.28 -9.80
N ARG A 41 -1.72 -6.73 -9.04
CA ARG A 41 -0.32 -6.33 -9.24
C ARG A 41 0.31 -7.21 -10.31
N VAL A 42 0.81 -6.58 -11.38
CA VAL A 42 1.61 -7.25 -12.42
C VAL A 42 3.06 -6.82 -12.23
N GLN A 43 3.94 -7.77 -11.92
CA GLN A 43 5.35 -7.51 -11.64
C GLN A 43 6.22 -8.74 -11.90
N GLY A 44 7.51 -8.51 -12.11
CA GLY A 44 8.55 -9.53 -12.13
C GLY A 44 9.70 -9.20 -11.18
N LEU A 45 10.65 -10.14 -11.03
CA LEU A 45 11.83 -9.96 -10.17
C LEU A 45 12.77 -8.84 -10.66
N ASP A 46 12.68 -8.49 -11.94
CA ASP A 46 13.45 -7.44 -12.59
C ASP A 46 12.60 -6.77 -13.68
N ARG A 47 13.15 -5.73 -14.30
CA ARG A 47 12.47 -4.96 -15.36
C ARG A 47 12.11 -5.79 -16.59
N PHE A 48 12.92 -6.80 -16.93
CA PHE A 48 12.67 -7.66 -18.09
C PHE A 48 11.52 -8.63 -17.80
N LYS A 49 11.51 -9.24 -16.61
CA LYS A 49 10.40 -10.09 -16.15
C LYS A 49 9.11 -9.30 -15.96
N THR A 50 9.21 -8.04 -15.56
CA THR A 50 8.04 -7.15 -15.46
C THR A 50 7.46 -6.82 -16.84
N SER A 51 8.29 -6.48 -17.83
CA SER A 51 7.83 -6.28 -19.22
C SER A 51 7.15 -7.56 -19.75
N ARG A 52 7.76 -8.73 -19.54
CA ARG A 52 7.13 -10.01 -19.92
C ARG A 52 5.78 -10.23 -19.23
N ALA A 53 5.69 -10.02 -17.92
CA ALA A 53 4.45 -10.19 -17.17
C ALA A 53 3.34 -9.23 -17.65
N ILE A 54 3.69 -8.02 -18.06
CA ILE A 54 2.75 -7.05 -18.66
C ILE A 54 2.28 -7.55 -20.04
N ALA A 55 3.20 -8.02 -20.88
CA ALA A 55 2.86 -8.57 -22.19
C ALA A 55 1.91 -9.79 -22.08
N GLU A 56 2.17 -10.67 -21.11
CA GLU A 56 1.31 -11.81 -20.79
C GLU A 56 -0.06 -11.36 -20.25
N GLU A 57 -0.11 -10.33 -19.40
CA GLU A 57 -1.36 -9.80 -18.83
C GLU A 57 -2.27 -9.21 -19.90
N ILE A 58 -1.71 -8.47 -20.85
CA ILE A 58 -2.49 -7.84 -21.92
C ILE A 58 -3.09 -8.90 -22.85
N GLY A 59 -2.50 -10.11 -22.90
CA GLY A 59 -3.09 -11.24 -23.60
C GLY A 59 -3.04 -11.10 -25.12
N PHE A 60 -1.90 -10.65 -25.65
CA PHE A 60 -1.69 -10.66 -27.08
C PHE A 60 -1.65 -12.12 -27.57
N GLY A 61 -2.58 -12.52 -28.44
CA GLY A 61 -2.62 -13.85 -29.05
C GLY A 61 -1.50 -14.03 -30.07
N GLU A 62 -1.84 -14.27 -31.34
CA GLU A 62 -0.84 -14.12 -32.41
C GLU A 62 -0.44 -12.64 -32.54
N LEU A 63 0.86 -12.40 -32.52
CA LEU A 63 1.47 -11.07 -32.59
C LEU A 63 1.98 -10.81 -34.00
N GLU A 64 1.46 -9.78 -34.65
CA GLU A 64 2.01 -9.29 -35.93
C GLU A 64 3.28 -8.44 -35.73
N ASN A 65 3.38 -7.74 -34.59
CA ASN A 65 4.43 -6.76 -34.32
C ASN A 65 4.91 -6.86 -32.87
N VAL A 66 6.21 -6.59 -32.66
CA VAL A 66 6.83 -6.44 -31.33
C VAL A 66 7.76 -5.23 -31.39
N VAL A 67 7.71 -4.38 -30.37
CA VAL A 67 8.63 -3.23 -30.24
C VAL A 67 9.69 -3.58 -29.20
N ILE A 68 10.95 -3.29 -29.49
CA ILE A 68 12.07 -3.62 -28.60
C ILE A 68 12.90 -2.37 -28.33
N THR A 69 13.26 -2.14 -27.07
CA THR A 69 14.14 -1.05 -26.65
C THR A 69 15.21 -1.56 -25.68
N SER A 70 16.24 -0.75 -25.43
CA SER A 70 17.26 -1.08 -24.44
C SER A 70 16.68 -1.05 -23.03
N GLY A 71 16.76 -2.17 -22.30
CA GLY A 71 16.36 -2.22 -20.90
C GLY A 71 17.27 -1.43 -19.94
N PHE A 72 18.40 -0.90 -20.41
CA PHE A 72 19.37 -0.17 -19.59
C PHE A 72 19.10 1.35 -19.52
N GLY A 73 18.19 1.87 -20.34
CA GLY A 73 17.76 3.27 -20.33
C GLY A 73 16.25 3.40 -20.49
N PHE A 74 15.67 4.56 -20.15
CA PHE A 74 14.21 4.76 -20.20
C PHE A 74 13.74 5.62 -21.39
N ALA A 75 14.62 6.40 -22.01
CA ALA A 75 14.26 7.37 -23.04
C ALA A 75 13.67 6.71 -24.29
N ASP A 76 14.32 5.63 -24.78
CA ASP A 76 13.85 4.88 -25.95
C ASP A 76 12.48 4.26 -25.68
N GLY A 77 12.33 3.55 -24.55
CA GLY A 77 11.05 2.96 -24.14
C GLY A 77 9.92 3.99 -24.01
N LEU A 78 10.23 5.16 -23.44
CA LEU A 78 9.25 6.25 -23.31
C LEU A 78 8.79 6.76 -24.68
N SER A 79 9.71 7.02 -25.60
CA SER A 79 9.38 7.50 -26.95
C SER A 79 8.66 6.44 -27.79
N ALA A 80 9.06 5.16 -27.65
CA ALA A 80 8.50 4.02 -28.37
C ALA A 80 7.09 3.61 -27.90
N SER A 81 6.66 4.02 -26.70
CA SER A 81 5.34 3.68 -26.14
C SER A 81 4.16 4.02 -27.07
N THR A 82 4.25 5.15 -27.78
CA THR A 82 3.21 5.58 -28.74
C THR A 82 3.17 4.71 -29.99
N LEU A 83 4.33 4.23 -30.46
CA LEU A 83 4.44 3.31 -31.58
C LEU A 83 3.90 1.93 -31.21
N ALA A 84 4.27 1.39 -30.03
CA ALA A 84 3.78 0.12 -29.53
C ALA A 84 2.25 0.09 -29.46
N LYS A 85 1.63 1.18 -28.96
CA LYS A 85 0.17 1.34 -28.98
C LYS A 85 -0.40 1.38 -30.40
N LYS A 86 0.23 2.12 -31.32
CA LYS A 86 -0.25 2.21 -32.71
C LYS A 86 -0.21 0.87 -33.44
N LEU A 87 0.76 0.02 -33.12
CA LEU A 87 0.94 -1.30 -33.73
C LEU A 87 0.22 -2.42 -32.98
N ASN A 88 -0.51 -2.11 -31.89
CA ASN A 88 -1.07 -3.10 -30.96
C ASN A 88 -0.02 -4.16 -30.54
N ALA A 89 1.18 -3.68 -30.22
CA ALA A 89 2.34 -4.51 -29.93
C ALA A 89 2.80 -4.34 -28.47
N PRO A 90 3.38 -5.39 -27.85
CA PRO A 90 4.11 -5.28 -26.60
C PRO A 90 5.44 -4.52 -26.79
N LEU A 91 5.95 -3.97 -25.68
CA LEU A 91 7.21 -3.22 -25.58
C LEU A 91 8.12 -3.76 -24.46
#